data_AF-A0A7Z1MWX6-F1
#
_entry.id   AF-A0A7Z1MWX6-F1
#
_cell.length_a   1.000
_cell.length_b   1.000
_cell.length_c   1.000
_cell.angle_alpha   90.00
_cell.angle_beta   90.00
_cell.angle_gamma   90.00
#
_symmetry.space_group_name_H-M   'P 1'
#
loop_
_entity.id
_entity.type
_entity.pdbx_description
1 polymer ?
#
loop_
_entity_poly.entity_id
_entity_poly.type
_entity_poly.pdbx_seq_one_letter_code
_entity_poly.pdbx_strand_id
1 'polypeptide(L)'
;FSQTAWDGRGEGFFYSRYAAPVAGEAYQSTNSDQQLYYHRIGTPQAQDQLIYATPDRPGLSHTAQVTSDGRWMIVSSFAGMDPRRELHVAALDGGPVRLRMLVKGLANDWRLIGSRGSTLYFVTDRKAAHMRLVTLDALRPGRSEKPLVAERADTLAGGSLVGNRFILAY
;
A
#
# COMPACT_ATOMS: atom_id res chain seq x y z
N PHE A 1 -13.52 4.82 2.06
CA PHE A 1 -12.85 5.84 1.24
C PHE A 1 -11.82 5.18 0.35
N SER A 2 -11.66 5.65 -0.88
CA SER A 2 -10.62 5.17 -1.81
C SER A 2 -9.58 6.27 -1.97
N GLN A 3 -8.29 5.93 -1.78
CA GLN A 3 -7.19 6.82 -2.14
C GLN A 3 -6.81 6.54 -3.59
N THR A 4 -6.55 7.59 -4.36
CA THR A 4 -5.98 7.48 -5.70
C THR A 4 -4.46 7.55 -5.63
N ALA A 5 -3.78 6.64 -6.32
CA ALA A 5 -2.32 6.64 -6.44
C ALA A 5 -1.91 6.71 -7.92
N TRP A 6 -1.24 7.77 -8.33
CA TRP A 6 -0.82 7.97 -9.72
C TRP A 6 0.34 7.03 -10.11
N ASP A 7 0.35 6.55 -11.35
CA ASP A 7 1.29 5.54 -11.87
C ASP A 7 2.74 6.01 -12.10
N GLY A 8 3.13 7.16 -11.54
CA GLY A 8 4.45 7.77 -11.71
C GLY A 8 4.69 8.40 -13.09
N ARG A 9 3.93 8.00 -14.11
CA ARG A 9 3.99 8.54 -15.48
C ARG A 9 2.92 9.58 -15.76
N GLY A 10 1.88 9.62 -14.92
CA GLY A 10 0.73 10.50 -15.11
C GLY A 10 -0.22 10.00 -16.19
N GLU A 11 -0.13 8.74 -16.61
CA GLU A 11 -1.02 8.17 -17.63
C GLU A 11 -2.33 7.66 -17.01
N GLY A 12 -2.33 7.44 -15.70
CA GLY A 12 -3.47 6.92 -14.96
C GLY A 12 -3.23 6.81 -13.47
N PHE A 13 -4.21 6.23 -12.78
CA PHE A 13 -4.16 6.06 -11.33
C PHE A 13 -4.77 4.73 -10.88
N PHE A 14 -4.23 4.23 -9.78
CA PHE A 14 -4.75 3.09 -9.03
C PHE A 14 -5.79 3.57 -8.03
N TYR A 15 -6.89 2.82 -7.90
CA TYR A 15 -7.94 3.13 -6.95
C TYR A 15 -8.70 1.86 -6.55
N SER A 16 -9.23 1.86 -5.34
CA SER A 16 -10.05 0.76 -4.84
C SER A 16 -11.54 0.99 -5.10
N ARG A 17 -12.27 -0.06 -5.44
CA ARG A 17 -13.73 -0.06 -5.57
C ARG A 17 -14.33 -1.39 -5.11
N TYR A 18 -15.61 -1.37 -4.79
CA TYR A 18 -16.41 -2.57 -4.63
C TYR A 18 -17.02 -2.98 -5.96
N ALA A 19 -17.50 -4.22 -6.05
CA ALA A 19 -18.33 -4.64 -7.18
C ALA A 19 -19.55 -3.71 -7.32
N ALA A 20 -19.99 -3.50 -8.56
CA ALA A 20 -21.21 -2.72 -8.78
C ALA A 20 -22.40 -3.42 -8.10
N PRO A 21 -23.24 -2.70 -7.34
CA PRO A 21 -24.42 -3.29 -6.73
C PRO A 21 -25.38 -3.79 -7.80
N VAL A 22 -26.13 -4.86 -7.48
CA VAL A 22 -27.23 -5.31 -8.33
C VAL A 22 -28.29 -4.20 -8.41
N ALA A 23 -28.87 -4.01 -9.60
CA ALA A 23 -29.89 -2.99 -9.81
C ALA A 23 -31.06 -3.21 -8.84
N GLY A 24 -31.37 -2.19 -8.02
CA GLY A 24 -32.40 -2.26 -6.99
C GLY A 24 -31.88 -2.51 -5.57
N GLU A 25 -30.60 -2.87 -5.40
CA GLU A 25 -29.99 -3.22 -4.10
C GLU A 25 -28.89 -2.25 -3.66
N ALA A 26 -28.87 -1.03 -4.21
CA ALA A 26 -27.81 -0.04 -3.96
C ALA A 26 -27.58 0.25 -2.47
N TYR A 27 -28.61 0.15 -1.63
CA TYR A 27 -28.54 0.38 -0.18
C TYR A 27 -28.26 -0.89 0.65
N GLN A 28 -28.27 -2.07 0.02
CA GLN A 28 -28.03 -3.37 0.66
C GLN A 28 -26.65 -3.95 0.33
N SER A 29 -25.90 -3.30 -0.56
CA SER A 29 -24.57 -3.74 -0.96
C SER A 29 -23.64 -3.76 0.26
N THR A 30 -23.21 -4.97 0.62
CA THR A 30 -22.17 -5.17 1.62
C THR A 30 -20.86 -4.59 1.10
N ASN A 31 -20.15 -3.82 1.93
CA ASN A 31 -18.79 -3.35 1.65
C ASN A 31 -17.77 -4.50 1.76
N SER A 32 -18.01 -5.60 1.04
CA SER A 32 -17.15 -6.78 0.95
C SER A 32 -16.53 -6.90 -0.44
N ASP A 33 -15.43 -7.64 -0.55
CA ASP A 33 -14.73 -7.87 -1.81
C ASP A 33 -14.26 -6.57 -2.47
N GLN A 34 -13.63 -5.69 -1.69
CA GLN A 34 -12.97 -4.53 -2.27
C GLN A 34 -11.85 -5.02 -3.20
N GLN A 35 -11.72 -4.36 -4.34
CA GLN A 35 -10.75 -4.69 -5.38
C GLN A 35 -9.97 -3.44 -5.75
N LEU A 36 -8.71 -3.62 -6.13
CA LEU A 36 -7.85 -2.55 -6.63
C LEU A 36 -7.84 -2.57 -8.16
N TYR A 37 -8.15 -1.43 -8.76
CA TYR A 37 -8.19 -1.22 -10.20
C TYR A 37 -7.20 -0.15 -10.64
N TYR A 38 -6.88 -0.16 -11.94
CA TYR A 38 -6.15 0.89 -12.63
C TYR A 38 -7.05 1.54 -13.66
N HIS A 39 -7.13 2.86 -13.62
CA HIS A 39 -7.83 3.69 -14.60
C HIS A 39 -6.82 4.46 -15.46
N ARG A 40 -6.91 4.33 -16.78
CA ARG A 40 -6.10 5.11 -17.72
C ARG A 40 -6.84 6.37 -18.15
N ILE A 41 -6.18 7.52 -18.05
CA ILE A 41 -6.78 8.80 -18.44
C ILE A 41 -7.21 8.77 -19.91
N GLY A 42 -8.42 9.28 -20.16
CA GLY A 42 -9.02 9.32 -21.49
C GLY A 42 -9.71 8.03 -21.93
N THR A 43 -9.81 7.01 -21.06
CA THR A 43 -10.56 5.77 -21.32
C THR A 43 -11.87 5.72 -20.52
N PRO A 44 -12.93 5.05 -21.01
CA PRO A 44 -14.11 4.76 -20.20
C PRO A 44 -13.78 3.85 -19.01
N GLN A 45 -14.46 4.04 -17.87
CA GLN A 45 -14.27 3.23 -16.64
C GLN A 45 -14.50 1.71 -16.86
N ALA A 46 -15.28 1.34 -17.87
CA ALA A 46 -15.49 -0.05 -18.27
C ALA A 46 -14.20 -0.74 -18.76
N GLN A 47 -13.17 0.02 -19.10
CA GLN A 47 -11.85 -0.48 -19.51
C GLN A 47 -10.85 -0.55 -18.34
N ASP A 48 -11.27 -0.22 -17.12
CA ASP A 48 -10.41 -0.24 -15.95
C ASP A 48 -9.90 -1.66 -15.67
N GLN A 49 -8.61 -1.78 -15.44
CA GLN A 49 -7.94 -3.07 -15.29
C GLN A 49 -7.95 -3.50 -13.83
N LEU A 50 -8.35 -4.74 -13.55
CA LEU A 50 -8.21 -5.32 -12.21
C LEU A 50 -6.72 -5.55 -11.91
N ILE A 51 -6.23 -4.96 -10.83
CA ILE A 51 -4.83 -5.05 -10.40
C ILE A 51 -4.67 -6.03 -9.25
N TYR A 52 -5.59 -6.02 -8.29
CA TYR A 52 -5.50 -6.89 -7.12
C TYR A 52 -6.86 -7.15 -6.49
N ALA A 53 -7.06 -8.39 -6.02
CA ALA A 53 -8.24 -8.84 -5.29
C ALA A 53 -7.86 -10.01 -4.37
N THR A 54 -8.60 -10.17 -3.27
CA THR A 54 -8.51 -11.36 -2.39
C THR A 54 -9.89 -11.99 -2.20
N PRO A 55 -10.42 -12.69 -3.22
CA PRO A 55 -11.77 -13.29 -3.14
C PRO A 55 -11.89 -14.37 -2.05
N ASP A 56 -10.76 -14.94 -1.61
CA ASP A 56 -10.67 -15.86 -0.47
C ASP A 56 -10.77 -15.16 0.89
N ARG A 57 -10.61 -13.83 0.92
CA ARG A 57 -10.63 -12.98 2.11
C ARG A 57 -11.50 -11.74 1.85
N PRO A 58 -12.83 -11.92 1.66
CA PRO A 58 -13.76 -10.85 1.24
C PRO A 58 -13.88 -9.69 2.23
N GLY A 59 -13.49 -9.91 3.50
CA GLY A 59 -13.48 -8.87 4.52
C GLY A 59 -12.30 -7.91 4.46
N LEU A 60 -11.33 -8.14 3.55
CA LEU A 60 -10.19 -7.24 3.39
C LEU A 60 -10.53 -6.07 2.49
N SER A 61 -10.00 -4.92 2.89
CA SER A 61 -9.88 -3.73 2.06
C SER A 61 -8.44 -3.60 1.57
N HIS A 62 -8.26 -2.92 0.45
CA HIS A 62 -6.97 -2.71 -0.18
C HIS A 62 -6.78 -1.22 -0.47
N THR A 63 -5.56 -0.73 -0.32
CA THR A 63 -5.17 0.61 -0.76
C THR A 63 -3.84 0.54 -1.51
N ALA A 64 -3.66 1.39 -2.50
CA ALA A 64 -2.40 1.56 -3.19
C ALA A 64 -1.71 2.86 -2.75
N GLN A 65 -0.40 2.80 -2.63
CA GLN A 65 0.47 3.95 -2.48
C GLN A 65 1.62 3.81 -3.48
N VAL A 66 1.86 4.85 -4.28
CA VAL A 66 3.00 4.90 -5.20
C VAL A 66 4.09 5.76 -4.58
N THR A 67 5.34 5.31 -4.69
CA THR A 67 6.49 6.07 -4.20
C THR A 67 6.65 7.39 -4.94
N SER A 68 7.25 8.39 -4.30
CA SER A 68 7.41 9.72 -4.88
C SER A 68 8.27 9.74 -6.16
N ASP A 69 9.15 8.76 -6.34
CA ASP A 69 9.91 8.55 -7.57
C ASP A 69 9.12 7.81 -8.66
N GLY A 70 7.87 7.44 -8.39
CA GLY A 70 6.99 6.73 -9.32
C GLY A 70 7.38 5.28 -9.59
N ARG A 71 8.41 4.75 -8.92
CA ARG A 71 9.02 3.45 -9.29
C ARG A 71 8.34 2.24 -8.69
N TRP A 72 7.70 2.39 -7.53
CA TRP A 72 7.13 1.29 -6.77
C TRP A 72 5.70 1.59 -6.37
N MET A 73 4.85 0.58 -6.51
CA MET A 73 3.53 0.56 -5.89
C MET A 73 3.56 -0.39 -4.69
N ILE A 74 3.05 0.09 -3.56
CA ILE A 74 2.76 -0.70 -2.37
C ILE A 74 1.26 -0.87 -2.27
N VAL A 75 0.81 -2.12 -2.21
CA VAL A 75 -0.59 -2.45 -1.91
C VAL A 75 -0.66 -2.90 -0.47
N SER A 76 -1.49 -2.20 0.31
CA SER A 76 -1.76 -2.53 1.72
C SER A 76 -3.14 -3.16 1.83
N SER A 77 -3.21 -4.38 2.35
CA SER A 77 -4.44 -5.09 2.69
C SER A 77 -4.68 -5.04 4.20
N PHE A 78 -5.90 -4.72 4.63
CA PHE A 78 -6.27 -4.54 6.04
C PHE A 78 -7.75 -4.88 6.29
N ALA A 79 -8.12 -5.09 7.54
CA ALA A 79 -9.49 -5.43 7.95
C ALA A 79 -10.12 -4.26 8.72
N GLY A 80 -11.18 -3.66 8.20
CA GLY A 80 -11.88 -2.55 8.84
C GLY A 80 -10.97 -1.35 9.12
N MET A 81 -10.88 -0.95 10.39
CA MET A 81 -10.02 0.16 10.86
C MET A 81 -8.73 -0.33 11.53
N ASP A 82 -8.43 -1.63 11.46
CA ASP A 82 -7.23 -2.18 12.05
C ASP A 82 -5.97 -1.63 11.35
N PRO A 83 -4.98 -1.10 12.09
CA PRO A 83 -3.77 -0.55 11.49
C PRO A 83 -2.86 -1.63 10.89
N ARG A 84 -3.03 -2.89 11.31
CA ARG A 84 -2.19 -4.01 10.87
C ARG A 84 -2.48 -4.34 9.41
N ARG A 85 -1.40 -4.53 8.65
CA ARG A 85 -1.51 -4.65 7.20
C ARG A 85 -0.55 -5.67 6.60
N GLU A 86 -1.06 -6.38 5.62
CA GLU A 86 -0.29 -7.22 4.71
C GLU A 86 0.13 -6.35 3.52
N LEU A 87 1.40 -6.48 3.10
CA LEU A 87 1.96 -5.63 2.06
C LEU A 87 2.38 -6.43 0.84
N HIS A 88 2.03 -5.92 -0.33
CA HIS A 88 2.59 -6.34 -1.60
C HIS A 88 3.35 -5.17 -2.25
N VAL A 89 4.34 -5.50 -3.08
CA VAL A 89 5.11 -4.54 -3.86
C VAL A 89 5.10 -4.91 -5.33
N ALA A 90 5.01 -3.91 -6.20
CA ALA A 90 5.22 -4.04 -7.64
C ALA A 90 6.13 -2.92 -8.14
N ALA A 91 6.96 -3.24 -9.13
CA ALA A 91 7.65 -2.22 -9.92
C ALA A 91 6.65 -1.58 -10.91
N LEU A 92 6.78 -0.28 -11.12
CA LEU A 92 6.02 0.48 -12.12
C LEU A 92 6.96 0.88 -13.27
N ASP A 93 7.18 -0.05 -14.19
CA ASP A 93 8.04 0.10 -15.36
C ASP A 93 7.25 0.26 -16.66
N GLY A 94 5.93 0.49 -16.56
CA GLY A 94 5.01 0.60 -17.70
C GLY A 94 4.55 -0.72 -18.30
N GLY A 95 5.11 -1.83 -17.82
CA GLY A 95 4.62 -3.16 -18.15
C GLY A 95 3.43 -3.55 -17.27
N PRO A 96 2.96 -4.80 -17.42
CA PRO A 96 1.96 -5.38 -16.54
C PRO A 96 2.40 -5.33 -15.08
N VAL A 97 1.52 -4.87 -14.19
CA VAL A 97 1.77 -4.82 -12.75
C VAL A 97 1.88 -6.24 -12.19
N ARG A 98 3.03 -6.56 -11.59
CA ARG A 98 3.29 -7.86 -10.96
C ARG A 98 3.51 -7.69 -9.46
N LEU A 99 2.48 -8.00 -8.67
CA LEU A 99 2.54 -7.91 -7.22
C LEU A 99 3.31 -9.08 -6.61
N ARG A 100 4.18 -8.76 -5.65
CA ARG A 100 4.95 -9.72 -4.86
C ARG A 100 4.72 -9.46 -3.39
N MET A 101 4.52 -10.51 -2.61
CA MET A 101 4.37 -10.41 -1.15
C MET A 101 5.62 -9.78 -0.54
N LEU A 102 5.46 -8.65 0.15
CA LEU A 102 6.53 -7.95 0.86
C LEU A 102 6.48 -8.23 2.37
N VAL A 103 5.28 -8.16 2.96
CA VAL A 103 5.01 -8.52 4.35
C VAL A 103 3.76 -9.38 4.38
N LYS A 104 3.86 -10.59 4.95
CA LYS A 104 2.76 -11.54 5.03
C LYS A 104 1.91 -11.32 6.28
N GLY A 105 0.59 -11.32 6.11
CA GLY A 105 -0.38 -11.32 7.19
C GLY A 105 -0.59 -9.98 7.90
N LEU A 106 -1.65 -9.92 8.70
CA LEU A 106 -2.10 -8.73 9.44
C LEU A 106 -1.55 -8.73 10.87
N ALA A 107 -0.23 -8.83 11.01
CA ALA A 107 0.39 -8.99 12.33
C ALA A 107 0.83 -7.66 12.96
N ASN A 108 1.21 -6.68 12.14
CA ASN A 108 1.91 -5.46 12.55
C ASN A 108 1.47 -4.29 11.65
N ASP A 109 1.56 -3.07 12.16
CA ASP A 109 1.41 -1.85 11.37
C ASP A 109 2.65 -1.61 10.50
N TRP A 110 2.46 -1.10 9.28
CA TRP A 110 3.52 -0.78 8.33
C TRP A 110 3.20 0.46 7.51
N ARG A 111 3.85 1.58 7.79
CA ARG A 111 3.57 2.85 7.12
C ARG A 111 4.75 3.23 6.24
N LEU A 112 4.56 3.23 4.93
CA LEU A 112 5.58 3.67 3.98
C LEU A 112 5.76 5.19 4.14
N ILE A 113 6.98 5.61 4.45
CA ILE A 113 7.32 7.04 4.62
C ILE A 113 8.23 7.59 3.52
N GLY A 114 8.68 6.74 2.60
CA GLY A 114 9.46 7.14 1.43
C GLY A 114 10.23 5.99 0.79
N SER A 115 10.93 6.29 -0.29
CA SER A 115 11.82 5.36 -1.00
C SER A 115 13.09 6.05 -1.50
N ARG A 116 14.13 5.25 -1.76
CA ARG A 116 15.30 5.64 -2.53
C ARG A 116 15.84 4.45 -3.30
N GLY A 117 15.73 4.49 -4.63
CA GLY A 117 16.06 3.32 -5.45
C GLY A 117 15.13 2.16 -5.11
N SER A 118 15.65 0.99 -4.75
CA SER A 118 14.84 -0.14 -4.27
C SER A 118 14.61 -0.15 -2.76
N THR A 119 15.22 0.78 -2.02
CA THR A 119 15.08 0.83 -0.56
C THR A 119 13.78 1.54 -0.21
N LEU A 120 12.90 0.83 0.49
CA LEU A 120 11.64 1.34 1.01
C LEU A 120 11.80 1.60 2.50
N TYR A 121 11.34 2.76 2.97
CA TYR A 121 11.42 3.17 4.37
C TYR A 121 10.05 3.05 5.03
N PHE A 122 9.97 2.28 6.11
CA PHE A 122 8.73 1.99 6.82
C PHE A 122 8.82 2.30 8.30
N VAL A 123 7.78 2.95 8.85
CA VAL A 123 7.52 2.94 10.29
C VAL A 123 6.67 1.71 10.62
N THR A 124 7.05 0.95 11.64
CA THR A 124 6.36 -0.29 12.02
C THR A 124 6.45 -0.56 13.52
N ASP A 125 5.43 -1.24 14.08
CA ASP A 125 5.42 -1.76 15.46
C ASP A 125 6.06 -3.15 15.58
N ARG A 126 6.55 -3.72 14.47
CA ARG A 126 7.09 -5.09 14.49
C ARG A 126 8.28 -5.19 15.43
N LYS A 127 8.07 -5.88 16.55
CA LYS A 127 9.02 -6.02 17.67
C LYS A 127 9.43 -4.66 18.28
N ALA A 128 8.53 -3.68 18.25
CA ALA A 128 8.74 -2.34 18.79
C ALA A 128 7.40 -1.66 19.09
N ALA A 129 6.91 -1.72 20.33
CA ALA A 129 5.59 -1.19 20.70
C ALA A 129 5.46 0.33 20.50
N HIS A 130 6.56 1.08 20.65
CA HIS A 130 6.65 2.52 20.42
C HIS A 130 7.13 2.87 19.00
N MET A 131 6.96 1.95 18.06
CA MET A 131 7.32 2.08 16.65
C MET A 131 8.84 2.23 16.41
N ARG A 132 9.29 1.79 15.24
CA ARG A 132 10.66 1.98 14.76
C ARG A 132 10.69 2.25 13.27
N LEU A 133 11.78 2.87 12.80
CA LEU A 133 12.04 3.05 11.37
C LEU A 133 12.92 1.90 10.86
N VAL A 134 12.45 1.22 9.81
CA VAL A 134 13.17 0.13 9.16
C VAL A 134 13.23 0.32 7.66
N THR A 135 14.11 -0.45 7.01
CA THR A 135 14.16 -0.55 5.55
C THR A 135 13.77 -1.94 5.06
N LEU A 136 13.03 -2.00 3.97
CA LEU A 136 12.79 -3.20 3.17
C LEU A 136 13.33 -2.98 1.74
N ASP A 137 13.70 -4.06 1.05
CA ASP A 137 14.20 -4.00 -0.33
C ASP A 137 13.14 -4.48 -1.31
N ALA A 138 12.61 -3.58 -2.13
CA ALA A 138 11.56 -3.85 -3.11
C ALA A 138 11.96 -4.91 -4.16
N LEU A 139 13.25 -5.04 -4.48
CA LEU A 139 13.75 -6.02 -5.44
C LEU A 139 13.85 -7.42 -4.82
N ARG A 140 14.04 -7.50 -3.50
CA ARG A 140 14.26 -8.75 -2.75
C ARG A 140 13.23 -8.94 -1.63
N PRO A 141 11.92 -9.05 -1.95
CA PRO A 141 10.90 -9.48 -1.01
C PRO A 141 11.29 -10.80 -0.34
N GLY A 142 10.97 -10.93 0.95
CA GLY A 142 11.37 -12.07 1.79
C GLY A 142 12.69 -11.87 2.54
N ARG A 143 13.50 -10.86 2.19
CA ARG A 143 14.60 -10.43 3.07
C ARG A 143 14.05 -9.73 4.31
N SER A 144 14.66 -10.01 5.45
CA SER A 144 14.37 -9.32 6.70
C SER A 144 14.64 -7.82 6.58
N GLU A 145 13.80 -7.05 7.27
CA GLU A 145 13.96 -5.62 7.44
C GLU A 145 15.27 -5.29 8.17
N LYS A 146 15.87 -4.15 7.83
CA LYS A 146 17.02 -3.62 8.56
C LYS A 146 16.57 -2.44 9.42
N PRO A 147 16.93 -2.40 10.72
CA PRO A 147 16.65 -1.24 11.55
C PRO A 147 17.44 -0.03 11.05
N LEU A 148 16.80 1.14 11.07
CA LEU A 148 17.42 2.43 10.74
C LEU A 148 17.33 3.42 11.91
N VAL A 149 16.17 3.48 12.59
CA VAL A 149 16.01 4.17 13.87
C VAL A 149 15.34 3.20 14.83
N ALA A 150 16.01 2.90 15.92
CA ALA A 150 15.49 2.02 16.96
C ALA A 150 14.32 2.66 17.72
N GLU A 151 13.51 1.82 18.35
CA GLU A 151 12.46 2.22 19.29
C GLU A 151 13.06 3.03 20.46
N ARG A 152 12.24 3.94 21.02
CA ARG A 152 12.60 4.80 22.16
C ARG A 152 11.45 4.85 23.16
N ALA A 153 11.62 5.59 24.26
CA ALA A 153 10.56 5.80 25.23
C ALA A 153 9.36 6.54 24.62
N ASP A 154 9.61 7.55 23.79
CA ASP A 154 8.57 8.26 23.04
C ASP A 154 8.13 7.45 21.81
N THR A 155 6.82 7.42 21.53
CA THR A 155 6.28 6.69 20.37
C THR A 155 6.60 7.42 19.08
N LEU A 156 7.22 6.75 18.11
CA LEU A 156 7.38 7.30 16.76
C LEU A 156 6.01 7.38 16.05
N ALA A 157 5.35 8.53 16.17
CA ALA A 157 4.03 8.81 15.64
C ALA A 157 3.98 8.80 14.11
N GLY A 158 5.07 9.14 13.41
CA GLY A 158 5.13 9.07 11.95
C GLY A 158 6.40 9.67 11.36
N GLY A 159 6.47 9.71 10.04
CA GLY A 159 7.58 10.38 9.37
C GLY A 159 7.42 10.52 7.86
N SER A 160 8.37 11.22 7.26
CA SER A 160 8.51 11.37 5.82
C SER A 160 9.98 11.47 5.42
N LEU A 161 10.31 11.01 4.21
CA LEU A 161 11.57 11.30 3.55
C LEU A 161 11.38 12.50 2.61
N VAL A 162 12.05 13.62 2.91
CA VAL A 162 12.01 14.85 2.11
C VAL A 162 13.42 15.15 1.61
N GLY A 163 13.61 15.04 0.29
CA GLY A 163 14.94 15.07 -0.31
C GLY A 163 15.82 13.97 0.29
N ASN A 164 16.90 14.37 0.97
CA ASN A 164 17.84 13.46 1.62
C ASN A 164 17.69 13.40 3.15
N ARG A 165 16.59 13.89 3.72
CA ARG A 165 16.38 13.99 5.17
C ARG A 165 15.10 13.29 5.61
N PHE A 166 15.16 12.62 6.75
CA PHE A 166 13.97 12.15 7.45
C PHE A 166 13.43 13.25 8.36
N ILE A 167 12.12 13.47 8.30
CA ILE A 167 11.38 14.24 9.28
C ILE A 167 10.56 13.24 10.07
N LEU A 168 10.83 13.11 11.37
CA LEU A 168 10.20 12.14 12.26
C LEU A 168 9.45 12.89 13.37
N ALA A 169 8.21 12.48 13.62
CA ALA A 169 7.38 13.00 14.70
C ALA A 169 7.27 11.95 15.80
N TYR A 170 7.53 12.37 17.04
CA TYR A 170 7.41 11.57 18.26
C TYR A 170 6.32 12.20 19.13
#